data_AF-A0A7I9YWZ8-F1
#
_entry.id   AF-A0A7I9YWZ8-F1
#
_cell.length_a   1.000
_cell.length_b   1.000
_cell.length_c   1.000
_cell.angle_alpha   90.00
_cell.angle_beta   90.00
_cell.angle_gamma   90.00
#
_symmetry.space_group_name_H-M   'P 1'
#
loop_
_entity.id
_entity.type
_entity.pdbx_description
1 polymer ?
#
loop_
_entity_poly.entity_id
_entity_poly.type
_entity_poly.pdbx_seq_one_letter_code
_entity_poly.pdbx_strand_id
1 'polypeptide(L)'
;MKNIAVGSRVKVSADGYGVVSHAGMAMVRELADRSGLSAQVTAALADTYRGPWVYAPGEVFADLAAAVADGADCIDAVGQLCGDREHVLGAKASTTTMWRLIDERIDASHLPRVRAARAAAWAAGAAPAPGGWLHIDIDATLVLDHSDNKEKAGRPGKDLRSPPAAGLRGPPRDRRRGSAGRPTAPRWRGLQHRS
;
A
#
# COMPACT_ATOMS: atom_id res chain seq x y z
N MET A 1 -8.77 -9.87 25.36
CA MET A 1 -8.19 -9.74 24.01
C MET A 1 -8.42 -8.33 23.54
N LYS A 2 -7.42 -7.67 22.94
CA LYS A 2 -7.64 -6.37 22.29
C LYS A 2 -7.97 -6.66 20.84
N ASN A 3 -9.22 -6.44 20.45
CA ASN A 3 -9.56 -6.50 19.03
C ASN A 3 -9.02 -5.25 18.36
N ILE A 4 -8.39 -5.43 17.20
CA ILE A 4 -8.19 -4.36 16.24
C ILE A 4 -9.54 -4.19 15.53
N ALA A 5 -10.52 -3.64 16.25
CA ALA A 5 -11.81 -3.33 15.67
C ALA A 5 -11.62 -2.16 14.71
N VAL A 6 -12.17 -2.28 13.50
CA VAL A 6 -12.44 -1.11 12.66
C VAL A 6 -13.28 -0.15 13.52
N GLY A 7 -12.81 1.09 13.69
CA GLY A 7 -13.55 2.11 14.41
C GLY A 7 -14.95 2.31 13.80
N SER A 8 -15.83 2.99 14.53
CA SER A 8 -17.18 3.33 14.04
C SER A 8 -17.16 3.82 12.59
N ARG A 9 -18.10 3.35 11.76
CA ARG A 9 -18.18 3.66 10.32
C ARG A 9 -17.90 5.14 10.06
N VAL A 10 -16.79 5.41 9.38
CA VAL A 10 -16.36 6.78 9.09
C VAL A 10 -17.40 7.46 8.19
N LYS A 11 -17.88 8.62 8.62
CA LYS A 11 -18.75 9.49 7.82
C LYS A 11 -17.87 10.51 7.12
N VAL A 12 -17.88 10.49 5.79
CA VAL A 12 -17.20 11.50 4.97
C VAL A 12 -18.05 12.77 4.96
N SER A 13 -17.43 13.91 5.31
CA SER A 13 -18.01 15.25 5.21
C SER A 13 -17.06 16.14 4.39
N ALA A 14 -17.61 17.13 3.70
CA ALA A 14 -16.85 18.11 2.92
C ALA A 14 -16.71 19.46 3.65
N ASP A 15 -17.03 19.50 4.94
CA ASP A 15 -17.01 20.71 5.78
C ASP A 15 -15.60 21.16 6.21
N GLY A 16 -14.57 20.34 5.97
CA GLY A 16 -13.17 20.64 6.27
C GLY A 16 -12.78 20.46 7.75
N TYR A 17 -13.68 19.95 8.59
CA TYR A 17 -13.39 19.67 10.00
C TYR A 17 -13.05 18.19 10.22
N GLY A 18 -12.08 17.90 11.09
CA GLY A 18 -11.71 16.52 11.41
C GLY A 18 -11.07 15.75 10.25
N VAL A 19 -10.29 16.43 9.41
CA VAL A 19 -9.59 15.80 8.27
C VAL A 19 -8.57 14.78 8.78
N VAL A 20 -8.70 13.54 8.30
CA VAL A 20 -7.77 12.46 8.59
C VAL A 20 -7.10 12.03 7.29
N SER A 21 -5.79 12.26 7.18
CA SER A 21 -4.99 11.69 6.10
C SER A 21 -5.01 10.17 6.19
N HIS A 22 -5.02 9.48 5.03
CA HIS A 22 -5.00 8.01 4.95
C HIS A 22 -6.24 7.32 5.54
N ALA A 23 -7.38 8.02 5.62
CA ALA A 23 -8.66 7.45 6.07
C ALA A 23 -9.12 6.24 5.22
N GLY A 24 -8.66 6.16 3.96
CA GLY A 24 -8.88 5.00 3.09
C GLY A 24 -8.41 3.68 3.70
N MET A 25 -7.50 3.73 4.67
CA MET A 25 -6.99 2.53 5.31
C MET A 25 -7.97 1.78 6.17
N ALA A 26 -8.96 2.49 6.73
CA ALA A 26 -10.05 1.85 7.43
C ALA A 26 -10.90 0.99 6.47
N MET A 27 -11.08 1.41 5.21
CA MET A 27 -11.86 0.66 4.23
C MET A 27 -11.17 -0.63 3.79
N VAL A 28 -9.84 -0.62 3.65
CA VAL A 28 -9.06 -1.82 3.32
C VAL A 28 -9.13 -2.86 4.44
N ARG A 29 -9.07 -2.41 5.71
CA ARG A 29 -9.28 -3.29 6.87
C ARG A 29 -10.70 -3.86 6.93
N GLU A 30 -11.70 -3.01 6.78
CA GLU A 30 -13.10 -3.43 6.75
C GLU A 30 -13.36 -4.46 5.64
N LEU A 31 -12.73 -4.30 4.47
CA LEU A 31 -12.79 -5.29 3.40
C LEU A 31 -12.15 -6.63 3.80
N ALA A 32 -11.00 -6.61 4.48
CA ALA A 32 -10.35 -7.83 4.97
C ALA A 32 -11.24 -8.57 5.99
N ASP A 33 -11.93 -7.84 6.87
CA ASP A 33 -12.85 -8.43 7.85
C ASP A 33 -14.12 -8.97 7.18
N ARG A 34 -14.75 -8.19 6.30
CA ARG A 34 -15.97 -8.60 5.58
C ARG A 34 -15.78 -9.78 4.64
N SER A 35 -14.60 -9.87 4.02
CA SER A 35 -14.24 -11.02 3.17
C SER A 35 -13.84 -12.26 3.97
N GLY A 36 -13.73 -12.15 5.30
CA GLY A 36 -13.28 -13.22 6.19
C GLY A 36 -11.76 -13.48 6.13
N LEU A 37 -10.99 -12.64 5.43
CA LEU A 37 -9.53 -12.78 5.31
C LEU A 37 -8.86 -12.79 6.68
N SER A 38 -9.18 -11.82 7.56
CA SER A 38 -8.60 -11.72 8.90
C SER A 38 -8.90 -12.96 9.75
N ALA A 39 -10.12 -13.48 9.67
CA ALA A 39 -10.50 -14.69 10.41
C ALA A 39 -9.77 -15.93 9.88
N GLN A 40 -9.68 -16.09 8.55
CA GLN A 40 -9.03 -17.24 7.93
C GLN A 40 -7.51 -17.24 8.11
N VAL A 41 -6.85 -16.07 8.04
CA VAL A 41 -5.42 -15.96 8.36
C VAL A 41 -5.19 -16.26 9.84
N THR A 42 -6.09 -15.83 10.72
CA THR A 42 -6.00 -16.18 12.14
C THR A 42 -6.08 -17.69 12.35
N ALA A 43 -7.02 -18.37 11.71
CA ALA A 43 -7.13 -19.83 11.78
C ALA A 43 -5.92 -20.54 11.17
N ALA A 44 -5.39 -20.02 10.05
CA ALA A 44 -4.23 -20.59 9.36
C ALA A 44 -2.95 -20.57 10.18
N LEU A 45 -2.82 -19.62 11.11
CA LEU A 45 -1.64 -19.41 11.95
C LEU A 45 -1.86 -19.81 13.41
N ALA A 46 -3.05 -20.28 13.79
CA ALA A 46 -3.39 -20.53 15.19
C ALA A 46 -2.44 -21.56 15.86
N ASP A 47 -1.95 -22.55 15.11
CA ASP A 47 -1.01 -23.57 15.55
C ASP A 47 0.41 -23.03 15.85
N THR A 48 0.73 -21.84 15.35
CA THR A 48 2.01 -21.17 15.63
C THR A 48 2.04 -20.44 16.98
N TYR A 49 0.91 -20.36 17.68
CA TYR A 49 0.78 -19.69 18.98
C TYR A 49 0.51 -20.70 20.10
N ARG A 50 1.27 -20.61 21.20
CA ARG A 50 1.12 -21.48 22.38
C ARG A 50 -0.01 -21.07 23.33
N GLY A 51 -0.69 -19.97 23.06
CA GLY A 51 -1.69 -19.40 23.97
C GLY A 51 -2.48 -18.26 23.33
N PRO A 52 -3.40 -17.64 24.09
CA PRO A 52 -4.24 -16.58 23.58
C PRO A 52 -3.40 -15.39 23.13
N TRP A 53 -3.67 -14.92 21.92
CA TRP A 53 -3.02 -13.74 21.36
C TRP A 53 -3.62 -12.45 21.92
N VAL A 54 -2.78 -11.42 22.09
CA VAL A 54 -3.24 -10.06 22.43
C VAL A 54 -3.92 -9.42 21.22
N TYR A 55 -3.30 -9.55 20.04
CA TYR A 55 -3.78 -9.12 18.74
C TYR A 55 -3.89 -10.34 17.83
N ALA A 56 -5.04 -10.54 17.17
CA ALA A 56 -5.21 -11.71 16.32
C ALA A 56 -4.23 -11.64 15.13
N PRO A 57 -3.55 -12.75 14.78
CA PRO A 57 -2.56 -12.75 13.70
C PRO A 57 -3.12 -12.26 12.37
N GLY A 58 -4.39 -12.57 12.06
CA GLY A 58 -5.03 -12.07 10.86
C GLY A 58 -5.40 -10.58 10.89
N GLU A 59 -5.69 -10.01 12.07
CA GLU A 59 -5.86 -8.56 12.22
C GLU A 59 -4.54 -7.83 12.00
N VAL A 60 -3.44 -8.34 12.57
CA VAL A 60 -2.09 -7.80 12.34
C VAL A 60 -1.66 -7.95 10.87
N PHE A 61 -2.06 -9.04 10.21
CA PHE A 61 -1.86 -9.21 8.77
C PHE A 61 -2.64 -8.19 7.94
N ALA A 62 -3.92 -7.94 8.28
CA ALA A 62 -4.74 -6.93 7.63
C ALA A 62 -4.15 -5.53 7.83
N ASP A 63 -3.60 -5.23 9.02
CA ASP A 63 -2.90 -3.99 9.34
C ASP A 63 -1.68 -3.75 8.43
N LEU A 64 -0.88 -4.79 8.22
CA LEU A 64 0.28 -4.76 7.33
C LEU A 64 -0.13 -4.57 5.87
N ALA A 65 -1.09 -5.38 5.39
CA ALA A 65 -1.58 -5.29 4.02
C ALA A 65 -2.20 -3.92 3.73
N ALA A 66 -2.93 -3.39 4.71
CA ALA A 66 -3.43 -2.03 4.70
C ALA A 66 -2.26 -1.04 4.53
N ALA A 67 -1.33 -0.97 5.47
CA ALA A 67 -0.27 0.03 5.38
C ALA A 67 0.56 -0.07 4.08
N VAL A 68 0.79 -1.27 3.55
CA VAL A 68 1.42 -1.45 2.22
C VAL A 68 0.57 -0.85 1.10
N ALA A 69 -0.76 -1.03 1.14
CA ALA A 69 -1.67 -0.39 0.18
C ALA A 69 -1.69 1.15 0.30
N ASP A 70 -1.39 1.69 1.49
CA ASP A 70 -1.22 3.12 1.75
C ASP A 70 0.13 3.68 1.25
N GLY A 71 1.06 2.80 0.87
CA GLY A 71 2.40 3.15 0.40
C GLY A 71 3.54 2.87 1.39
N ALA A 72 3.30 2.14 2.49
CA ALA A 72 4.38 1.72 3.38
C ALA A 72 5.31 0.73 2.68
N ASP A 73 6.61 1.00 2.74
CA ASP A 73 7.68 0.17 2.19
C ASP A 73 8.50 -0.58 3.26
N CYS A 74 8.27 -0.25 4.55
CA CYS A 74 8.94 -0.88 5.69
C CYS A 74 8.01 -1.02 6.90
N ILE A 75 8.32 -1.95 7.81
CA ILE A 75 7.49 -2.23 9.00
C ILE A 75 7.44 -1.04 9.97
N ASP A 76 8.51 -0.24 10.04
CA ASP A 76 8.51 0.98 10.85
C ASP A 76 7.50 2.00 10.32
N ALA A 77 7.42 2.18 9.00
CA ALA A 77 6.39 3.01 8.37
C ALA A 77 4.98 2.47 8.66
N VAL A 78 4.78 1.15 8.69
CA VAL A 78 3.50 0.55 9.13
C VAL A 78 3.17 0.93 10.56
N GLY A 79 4.14 0.83 11.47
CA GLY A 79 4.00 1.21 12.87
C GLY A 79 3.60 2.68 13.03
N GLN A 80 4.26 3.57 12.29
CA GLN A 80 3.97 5.01 12.31
C GLN A 80 2.59 5.32 11.69
N LEU A 81 2.29 4.78 10.51
CA LEU A 81 1.03 5.04 9.81
C LEU A 81 -0.19 4.56 10.60
N CYS A 82 -0.06 3.43 11.29
CA CYS A 82 -1.14 2.88 12.08
C CYS A 82 -1.22 3.49 13.48
N GLY A 83 -0.07 3.80 14.11
CA GLY A 83 0.02 4.32 15.47
C GLY A 83 -0.49 5.75 15.61
N ASP A 84 -0.15 6.64 14.67
CA ASP A 84 -0.55 8.06 14.70
C ASP A 84 -2.08 8.26 14.58
N ARG A 85 -2.82 7.19 14.27
CA ARG A 85 -4.24 7.22 13.90
C ARG A 85 -5.06 6.20 14.68
N GLU A 86 -4.65 5.88 15.90
CA GLU A 86 -5.38 4.94 16.79
C GLU A 86 -6.87 5.32 16.94
N HIS A 87 -7.20 6.61 16.91
CA HIS A 87 -8.58 7.10 16.98
C HIS A 87 -9.47 6.69 15.79
N VAL A 88 -8.90 6.32 14.63
CA VAL A 88 -9.64 5.82 13.45
C VAL A 88 -9.37 4.35 13.19
N LEU A 89 -8.13 3.91 13.41
CA LEU A 89 -7.67 2.58 13.03
C LEU A 89 -7.70 1.59 14.20
N GLY A 90 -7.98 2.04 15.42
CA GLY A 90 -7.98 1.23 16.63
C GLY A 90 -6.56 0.92 17.12
N ALA A 91 -6.48 0.19 18.24
CA ALA A 91 -5.21 -0.24 18.83
C ALA A 91 -4.35 -1.02 17.83
N LYS A 92 -3.01 -0.93 17.98
CA LYS A 92 -2.06 -1.54 17.04
C LYS A 92 -1.02 -2.41 17.72
N ALA A 93 -0.65 -3.46 17.00
CA ALA A 93 0.49 -4.28 17.34
C ALA A 93 1.79 -3.46 17.27
N SER A 94 2.75 -3.76 18.14
CA SER A 94 4.08 -3.16 18.06
C SER A 94 4.83 -3.62 16.81
N THR A 95 5.80 -2.83 16.34
CA THR A 95 6.71 -3.21 15.24
C THR A 95 7.32 -4.59 15.45
N THR A 96 7.75 -4.92 16.67
CA THR A 96 8.29 -6.25 17.00
C THR A 96 7.27 -7.36 16.81
N THR A 97 5.99 -7.12 17.11
CA THR A 97 4.91 -8.10 16.91
C THR A 97 4.63 -8.31 15.41
N MET A 98 4.68 -7.23 14.63
CA MET A 98 4.54 -7.29 13.17
C MET A 98 5.70 -8.06 12.52
N TRP A 99 6.94 -7.81 12.93
CA TRP A 99 8.11 -8.56 12.47
C TRP A 99 7.97 -10.06 12.77
N ARG A 100 7.62 -10.41 14.00
CA ARG A 100 7.40 -11.82 14.39
C ARG A 100 6.35 -12.51 13.53
N LEU A 101 5.28 -11.82 13.17
CA LEU A 101 4.26 -12.38 12.29
C LEU A 101 4.86 -12.77 10.93
N ILE A 102 5.57 -11.85 10.27
CA ILE A 102 6.10 -12.09 8.92
C ILE A 102 7.27 -13.07 8.94
N ASP A 103 8.20 -12.91 9.88
CA ASP A 103 9.48 -13.63 9.89
C ASP A 103 9.39 -15.00 10.59
N GLU A 104 8.64 -15.09 11.70
CA GLU A 104 8.58 -16.33 12.50
C GLU A 104 7.31 -17.16 12.30
N ARG A 105 6.18 -16.56 11.86
CA ARG A 105 4.88 -17.25 11.83
C ARG A 105 4.42 -17.59 10.41
N ILE A 106 4.63 -16.69 9.44
CA ILE A 106 4.33 -16.97 8.02
C ILE A 106 5.54 -17.65 7.37
N ASP A 107 5.84 -18.86 7.82
CA ASP A 107 6.90 -19.68 7.25
C ASP A 107 6.45 -20.41 5.96
N ALA A 108 7.37 -21.17 5.36
CA ALA A 108 7.10 -21.92 4.13
C ALA A 108 5.95 -22.94 4.25
N SER A 109 5.69 -23.46 5.45
CA SER A 109 4.63 -24.44 5.71
C SER A 109 3.25 -23.79 5.89
N HIS A 110 3.19 -22.57 6.41
CA HIS A 110 1.95 -21.82 6.62
C HIS A 110 1.56 -20.95 5.43
N LEU A 111 2.53 -20.52 4.61
CA LEU A 111 2.30 -19.68 3.44
C LEU A 111 1.21 -20.21 2.48
N PRO A 112 1.10 -21.53 2.18
CA PRO A 112 0.00 -22.05 1.37
C PRO A 112 -1.38 -21.80 1.98
N ARG A 113 -1.52 -21.91 3.31
CA ARG A 113 -2.80 -21.66 4.01
C ARG A 113 -3.18 -20.18 3.94
N VAL A 114 -2.21 -19.28 4.10
CA VAL A 114 -2.42 -17.82 3.93
C VAL A 114 -2.83 -17.49 2.48
N ARG A 115 -2.21 -18.13 1.48
CA ARG A 115 -2.60 -17.99 0.07
C ARG A 115 -4.02 -18.49 -0.19
N ALA A 116 -4.43 -19.60 0.44
CA ALA A 116 -5.78 -20.11 0.34
C ALA A 116 -6.80 -19.14 0.97
N ALA A 117 -6.47 -18.55 2.13
CA ALA A 117 -7.30 -17.52 2.75
C ALA A 117 -7.52 -16.31 1.82
N ARG A 118 -6.46 -15.86 1.14
CA ARG A 118 -6.56 -14.81 0.11
C ARG A 118 -7.45 -15.23 -1.06
N ALA A 119 -7.31 -16.45 -1.56
CA ALA A 119 -8.12 -16.95 -2.66
C ALA A 119 -9.62 -17.01 -2.28
N ALA A 120 -9.94 -17.41 -1.05
CA ALA A 120 -11.30 -17.40 -0.53
C ALA A 120 -11.86 -15.98 -0.41
N ALA A 121 -11.07 -15.03 0.10
CA ALA A 121 -11.47 -13.62 0.15
C ALA A 121 -11.79 -13.05 -1.24
N TRP A 122 -11.00 -13.42 -2.25
CA TRP A 122 -11.27 -13.07 -3.65
C TRP A 122 -12.59 -13.64 -4.16
N ALA A 123 -12.85 -14.92 -3.91
CA ALA A 123 -14.11 -15.57 -4.27
C ALA A 123 -15.32 -14.95 -3.55
N ALA A 124 -15.12 -14.39 -2.35
CA ALA A 124 -16.14 -13.66 -1.59
C ALA A 124 -16.42 -12.24 -2.12
N GLY A 125 -15.82 -11.83 -3.25
CA GLY A 125 -16.07 -10.55 -3.91
C GLY A 125 -15.01 -9.48 -3.66
N ALA A 126 -13.89 -9.81 -3.01
CA ALA A 126 -12.74 -8.90 -2.91
C ALA A 126 -11.89 -8.89 -4.19
N ALA A 127 -12.16 -9.77 -5.15
CA ALA A 127 -11.47 -9.79 -6.44
C ALA A 127 -11.94 -8.64 -7.35
N PRO A 128 -11.04 -8.05 -8.16
CA PRO A 128 -11.44 -7.25 -9.30
C PRO A 128 -12.38 -8.03 -10.23
N ALA A 129 -13.31 -7.34 -10.89
CA ALA A 129 -14.22 -7.95 -11.85
C ALA A 129 -13.43 -8.67 -12.97
N PRO A 130 -13.66 -9.98 -13.22
CA PRO A 130 -12.97 -10.70 -14.28
C PRO A 130 -13.23 -10.06 -15.64
N GLY A 131 -12.17 -9.83 -16.41
CA GLY A 131 -12.28 -9.24 -17.76
C GLY A 131 -12.63 -7.75 -17.80
N GLY A 132 -12.74 -7.09 -16.64
CA GLY A 132 -12.93 -5.64 -16.55
C GLY A 132 -11.59 -4.89 -16.47
N TRP A 133 -11.61 -3.61 -16.86
CA TRP A 133 -10.48 -2.71 -16.62
C TRP A 133 -10.38 -2.41 -15.12
N LEU A 134 -9.24 -2.77 -14.51
CA LEU A 134 -8.89 -2.32 -13.17
C LEU A 134 -8.48 -0.85 -13.25
N HIS A 135 -9.35 0.04 -12.79
CA HIS A 135 -9.02 1.45 -12.61
C HIS A 135 -8.33 1.61 -11.26
N ILE A 136 -7.02 1.83 -11.29
CA ILE A 136 -6.24 2.20 -10.12
C ILE A 136 -6.10 3.72 -10.15
N ASP A 137 -6.79 4.39 -9.24
CA ASP A 137 -6.58 5.82 -9.03
C ASP A 137 -5.34 5.98 -8.12
N ILE A 138 -4.24 6.44 -8.71
CA ILE A 138 -2.98 6.64 -8.01
C ILE A 138 -2.94 8.11 -7.57
N ASP A 139 -3.41 8.38 -6.37
CA ASP A 139 -3.22 9.67 -5.68
C ASP A 139 -1.80 9.82 -5.08
N ALA A 140 -0.87 8.94 -5.48
CA ALA A 140 0.50 8.96 -5.00
C ALA A 140 1.37 9.90 -5.84
N THR A 141 2.14 10.75 -5.17
CA THR A 141 3.28 11.42 -5.83
C THR A 141 4.34 10.36 -6.11
N LEU A 142 4.73 10.20 -7.38
CA LEU A 142 5.83 9.30 -7.77
C LEU A 142 7.13 9.74 -7.07
N VAL A 143 7.60 8.97 -6.09
CA VAL A 143 8.92 9.17 -5.47
C VAL A 143 9.89 8.21 -6.12
N LEU A 144 10.83 8.74 -6.91
CA LEU A 144 11.95 7.98 -7.44
C LEU A 144 13.05 7.93 -6.39
N ASP A 145 13.23 6.79 -5.73
CA ASP A 145 14.38 6.57 -4.86
C ASP A 145 15.61 6.19 -5.69
N HIS A 146 16.56 7.13 -5.78
CA HIS A 146 17.86 6.91 -6.38
C HIS A 146 18.84 6.47 -5.29
N SER A 147 19.14 5.17 -5.23
CA SER A 147 20.26 4.68 -4.44
C SER A 147 21.54 4.73 -5.27
N ASP A 148 22.46 5.63 -4.91
CA ASP A 148 23.79 5.75 -5.52
C ASP A 148 24.71 4.52 -5.25
N ASN A 149 24.25 3.53 -4.49
CA ASN A 149 25.09 2.44 -4.00
C ASN A 149 24.96 1.11 -4.77
N LYS A 150 24.60 1.14 -6.07
CA LYS A 150 24.48 -0.07 -6.92
C LYS A 150 25.71 -0.39 -7.78
N GLU A 151 26.87 0.24 -7.53
CA GLU A 151 28.08 0.00 -8.35
C GLU A 151 28.70 -1.41 -8.22
N LYS A 152 28.26 -2.24 -7.27
CA LYS A 152 28.80 -3.61 -7.05
C LYS A 152 27.76 -4.74 -7.13
N ALA A 153 26.55 -4.48 -7.62
CA ALA A 153 25.63 -5.55 -8.02
C ALA A 153 25.98 -5.96 -9.47
N GLY A 154 26.81 -6.99 -9.60
CA GLY A 154 27.38 -7.43 -10.88
C GLY A 154 26.34 -7.67 -11.98
N ARG A 155 26.56 -7.05 -13.14
CA ARG A 155 25.93 -7.45 -14.42
C ARG A 155 26.51 -8.80 -14.88
N PRO A 156 25.70 -9.81 -15.19
CA PRO A 156 26.11 -10.83 -16.15
C PRO A 156 25.67 -10.39 -17.56
N GLY A 157 26.62 -10.41 -18.50
CA GLY A 157 26.34 -10.47 -19.94
C GLY A 157 26.23 -9.13 -20.66
N LYS A 158 27.39 -8.64 -21.13
CA LYS A 158 27.46 -7.80 -22.33
C LYS A 158 27.11 -8.66 -23.57
N ASP A 159 26.67 -7.99 -24.63
CA ASP A 159 26.36 -8.49 -25.97
C ASP A 159 24.96 -9.03 -26.23
N LEU A 160 24.05 -8.10 -26.58
CA LEU A 160 23.23 -8.23 -27.79
C LEU A 160 23.07 -6.83 -28.42
N ARG A 161 23.88 -6.66 -29.46
CA ARG A 161 24.06 -5.53 -30.38
C ARG A 161 22.74 -5.05 -31.00
N SER A 162 22.46 -3.74 -30.94
CA SER A 162 21.50 -3.07 -31.83
C SER A 162 22.22 -2.56 -33.08
N PRO A 163 21.70 -2.74 -34.31
CA PRO A 163 22.31 -2.19 -35.52
C PRO A 163 22.13 -0.66 -35.62
N PRO A 164 22.98 0.05 -36.39
CA PRO A 164 23.03 1.50 -36.40
C PRO A 164 21.84 2.15 -37.11
N ALA A 165 21.28 3.19 -36.50
CA ALA A 165 20.30 4.08 -37.12
C ALA A 165 20.94 4.85 -38.29
N ALA A 166 20.39 4.64 -39.49
CA ALA A 166 20.67 5.46 -40.67
C ALA A 166 20.23 6.91 -40.42
N GLY A 167 21.09 7.84 -40.81
CA GLY A 167 21.05 9.23 -40.36
C GLY A 167 19.93 10.08 -40.94
N LEU A 168 19.57 11.10 -40.17
CA LEU A 168 19.14 12.39 -40.70
C LEU A 168 19.84 13.50 -39.92
N ARG A 169 20.58 14.31 -40.68
CA ARG A 169 21.46 15.40 -40.29
C ARG A 169 20.60 16.66 -40.10
N GLY A 170 20.62 17.26 -38.92
CA GLY A 170 20.05 18.59 -38.64
C GLY A 170 21.09 19.49 -37.96
N PRO A 171 21.19 20.79 -38.30
CA PRO A 171 22.29 21.66 -37.89
C PRO A 171 22.18 22.14 -36.44
N PRO A 172 23.29 22.58 -35.81
CA PRO A 172 23.33 22.87 -34.38
C PRO A 172 22.65 24.21 -34.08
N ARG A 173 21.80 24.24 -33.05
CA ARG A 173 21.29 25.50 -32.49
C ARG A 173 21.80 25.73 -31.07
N ASP A 174 22.12 27.00 -30.91
CA ASP A 174 22.98 27.66 -29.94
C ASP A 174 22.47 27.59 -28.49
N ARG A 175 23.40 27.46 -27.54
CA ARG A 175 23.14 27.49 -26.10
C ARG A 175 22.88 28.94 -25.69
N ARG A 176 21.65 29.27 -25.28
CA ARG A 176 21.41 30.43 -24.42
C ARG A 176 20.76 30.01 -23.11
N ARG A 177 21.51 30.29 -22.05
CA ARG A 177 21.14 30.29 -20.64
C ARG A 177 20.11 31.41 -20.44
N GLY A 178 18.90 31.06 -20.00
CA GLY A 178 17.83 32.01 -19.70
C GLY A 178 17.16 31.64 -18.38
N SER A 179 17.35 32.49 -17.39
CA SER A 179 16.67 32.53 -16.11
C SER A 179 15.24 33.05 -16.27
N ALA A 180 14.23 32.39 -15.68
CA ALA A 180 13.05 33.00 -15.05
C ALA A 180 12.02 31.96 -14.59
N GLY A 181 11.39 32.21 -13.44
CA GLY A 181 9.98 31.87 -13.23
C GLY A 181 9.68 30.86 -12.12
N ARG A 182 9.22 31.37 -10.96
CA ARG A 182 8.43 30.60 -9.98
C ARG A 182 7.11 30.15 -10.64
N PRO A 183 6.67 28.88 -10.49
CA PRO A 183 5.34 28.49 -10.91
C PRO A 183 4.29 28.93 -9.87
N THR A 184 3.30 29.67 -10.35
CA THR A 184 2.05 30.01 -9.65
C THR A 184 1.07 28.84 -9.77
N ALA A 185 0.33 28.56 -8.70
CA ALA A 185 -0.65 27.46 -8.64
C ALA A 185 -1.87 27.72 -9.55
N PRO A 186 -2.48 26.69 -10.17
CA PRO A 186 -3.70 26.85 -10.93
C PRO A 186 -4.92 26.96 -10.01
N ARG A 187 -5.65 28.06 -10.18
CA ARG A 187 -6.94 28.37 -9.56
C ARG A 187 -8.05 27.59 -10.29
N TRP A 188 -8.65 26.59 -9.66
CA TRP A 188 -9.82 25.88 -10.16
C TRP A 188 -11.03 26.82 -10.20
N ARG A 189 -11.59 27.04 -11.40
CA ARG A 189 -12.81 27.81 -11.64
C ARG A 189 -13.97 26.82 -11.75
N GLY A 190 -14.94 26.92 -10.84
CA GLY A 190 -16.10 26.03 -10.78
C GLY A 190 -17.00 26.13 -12.01
N LEU A 191 -17.41 24.98 -12.53
CA LEU A 191 -18.55 24.81 -13.42
C LEU A 191 -19.82 24.80 -12.56
N GLN A 192 -20.65 25.83 -12.67
CA GLN A 192 -22.01 25.83 -12.15
C GLN A 192 -22.92 25.20 -13.20
N HIS A 193 -23.48 24.03 -12.89
CA HIS A 193 -24.63 23.50 -13.62
C HIS A 193 -25.91 24.15 -13.09
N ARG A 194 -26.66 24.71 -14.03
CA ARG A 194 -27.98 25.30 -13.88
C ARG A 194 -29.02 24.18 -13.98
N SER A 195 -29.91 24.08 -13.01
CA SER A 195 -31.26 23.53 -13.12
C SER A 195 -32.12 24.22 -12.07
#